data_AF-A0A2N8R901-F1
#
_entry.id   AF-A0A2N8R901-F1
#
_cell.length_a   1.000
_cell.length_b   1.000
_cell.length_c   1.000
_cell.angle_alpha   90.00
_cell.angle_beta   90.00
_cell.angle_gamma   90.00
#
_symmetry.space_group_name_H-M   'P 1'
#
loop_
_entity.id
_entity.type
_entity.pdbx_description
1 polymer ?
#
loop_
_entity_poly.entity_id
_entity_poly.type
_entity_poly.pdbx_seq_one_letter_code
_entity_poly.pdbx_strand_id
1 'polypeptide(L)' 'MSDSMTYLAIAAAVVLIALNLLAVISVFKSDRTVGAKALWAIGIAVFPILGLLFWLLVGLRRSR' A
#
# COMPACT_ATOMS: atom_id res chain seq x y z
N MET A 1 -7.75 7.26 -26.17
CA MET A 1 -8.42 6.99 -24.88
C MET A 1 -9.63 7.90 -24.79
N SER A 2 -10.78 7.39 -24.38
CA SER A 2 -11.94 8.26 -24.09
C SER A 2 -11.69 9.05 -22.81
N ASP A 3 -12.29 10.24 -22.69
CA ASP A 3 -12.17 11.08 -21.50
C ASP A 3 -12.58 10.31 -20.22
N SER A 4 -13.61 9.48 -20.33
CA SER A 4 -14.05 8.56 -19.25
C SER A 4 -12.94 7.62 -18.78
N MET A 5 -12.16 7.06 -19.69
CA MET A 5 -11.05 6.15 -19.36
C MET A 5 -9.94 6.90 -18.62
N THR A 6 -9.66 8.15 -19.03
CA THR A 6 -8.68 9.01 -18.37
C THR A 6 -9.10 9.33 -16.93
N TYR A 7 -10.35 9.73 -16.71
CA TYR A 7 -10.86 10.00 -15.36
C TYR A 7 -10.83 8.76 -14.46
N LEU A 8 -11.19 7.58 -14.99
CA LEU A 8 -11.09 6.32 -14.25
C LEU A 8 -9.65 5.99 -13.86
N ALA A 9 -8.69 6.20 -14.78
CA ALA A 9 -7.28 5.96 -14.51
C ALA A 9 -6.74 6.90 -13.41
N ILE A 10 -7.13 8.18 -13.44
CA ILE A 10 -6.76 9.14 -12.39
C ILE A 10 -7.35 8.72 -11.05
N ALA A 11 -8.64 8.35 -11.01
CA ALA A 11 -9.28 7.89 -9.77
C ALA A 11 -8.58 6.65 -9.20
N ALA A 12 -8.24 5.67 -10.06
CA ALA A 12 -7.51 4.48 -9.66
C ALA A 12 -6.11 4.81 -9.12
N ALA A 13 -5.39 5.74 -9.74
CA ALA A 13 -4.09 6.19 -9.26
C ALA A 13 -4.18 6.84 -7.88
N VAL A 14 -5.18 7.70 -7.65
CA VAL A 14 -5.41 8.34 -6.34
C VAL A 14 -5.70 7.28 -5.26
N VAL A 15 -6.57 6.32 -5.56
CA VAL A 15 -6.87 5.21 -4.64
C VAL A 15 -5.62 4.39 -4.34
N LEU A 16 -4.83 4.06 -5.36
CA LEU A 16 -3.59 3.29 -5.18
C LEU A 16 -2.60 4.03 -4.27
N ILE A 17 -2.44 5.34 -4.45
CA ILE A 17 -1.57 6.17 -3.61
C ILE A 17 -2.09 6.21 -2.16
N ALA A 18 -3.39 6.45 -1.98
CA ALA A 18 -4.00 6.48 -0.65
C ALA A 18 -3.82 5.14 0.09
N LEU A 19 -4.03 4.01 -0.60
CA LEU A 19 -3.83 2.68 -0.03
C LEU A 19 -2.36 2.42 0.33
N ASN A 20 -1.42 2.86 -0.49
CA ASN A 20 0.02 2.77 -0.18
C ASN A 20 0.37 3.55 1.10
N LEU A 21 -0.14 4.77 1.26
CA LEU A 21 0.07 5.57 2.46
C LEU A 21 -0.54 4.89 3.71
N LEU A 22 -1.76 4.38 3.60
CA LEU A 22 -2.41 3.64 4.69
C LEU A 22 -1.60 2.38 5.08
N ALA A 23 -1.07 1.67 4.08
CA ALA A 23 -0.22 0.51 4.32
C ALA A 23 1.04 0.89 5.10
N VAL A 24 1.75 1.94 4.68
CA VAL A 24 2.94 2.45 5.38
C VAL A 24 2.60 2.89 6.80
N ILE A 25 1.56 3.71 6.99
CA ILE A 25 1.13 4.16 8.32
C ILE A 25 0.86 2.98 9.25
N SER A 26 0.15 1.95 8.78
CA SER A 26 -0.14 0.77 9.59
C SER A 26 1.11 -0.05 9.95
N VAL A 27 2.13 -0.07 9.07
CA VAL A 27 3.43 -0.68 9.35
C VAL A 27 4.11 0.08 10.48
N PHE A 28 4.12 1.40 10.43
CA PHE A 28 4.71 2.23 11.49
C PHE A 28 3.96 2.11 12.83
N LYS A 29 2.63 1.95 12.80
CA LYS A 29 1.81 1.70 14.00
C LYS A 29 1.95 0.29 14.60
N SER A 30 2.59 -0.65 13.88
CA SER A 30 2.75 -2.02 14.39
C SER A 30 3.94 -2.16 15.35
N ASP A 31 3.88 -3.16 16.24
CA ASP A 31 4.99 -3.54 17.15
C ASP A 31 6.16 -4.28 16.46
N ARG A 32 6.31 -4.08 15.15
CA ARG A 32 7.43 -4.64 14.39
C ARG A 32 8.72 -3.90 14.71
N THR A 33 9.85 -4.59 14.61
CA THR A 33 11.18 -3.98 14.75
C THR A 33 11.39 -2.88 13.70
N VAL A 34 12.28 -1.93 14.00
CA VAL A 34 12.61 -0.81 13.09
C VAL A 34 13.07 -1.30 11.72
N GLY A 35 13.93 -2.32 11.67
CA GLY A 35 14.40 -2.91 10.42
C GLY A 35 13.27 -3.51 9.58
N ALA A 36 12.29 -4.17 10.22
CA ALA A 36 11.12 -4.68 9.52
C ALA A 36 10.24 -3.55 8.98
N LYS A 37 10.05 -2.45 9.74
CA LYS A 37 9.31 -1.28 9.26
C LYS A 37 9.97 -0.65 8.03
N ALA A 38 11.30 -0.51 8.06
CA ALA A 38 12.08 0.01 6.94
C ALA A 38 11.94 -0.88 5.70
N LEU A 39 12.08 -2.21 5.85
CA LEU A 39 11.95 -3.16 4.74
C LEU A 39 10.55 -3.08 4.10
N TRP A 40 9.50 -3.02 4.91
CA TRP A 40 8.12 -2.86 4.43
C TRP A 40 7.90 -1.52 3.73
N ALA A 41 8.37 -0.41 4.31
CA ALA A 41 8.22 0.91 3.69
C ALA A 41 8.94 1.00 2.34
N ILE A 42 10.17 0.48 2.26
CA ILE A 42 10.95 0.42 1.01
C ILE A 42 10.25 -0.49 -0.01
N GLY A 43 9.79 -1.68 0.40
CA GLY A 43 9.10 -2.61 -0.49
C GLY A 43 7.81 -2.03 -1.08
N ILE A 44 7.03 -1.32 -0.26
CA ILE A 44 5.82 -0.62 -0.70
C ILE A 44 6.17 0.54 -1.64
N ALA A 45 7.18 1.35 -1.33
CA ALA A 45 7.58 2.48 -2.16
C ALA A 45 8.14 2.07 -3.54
N VAL A 46 8.97 1.03 -3.60
CA VAL A 46 9.59 0.56 -4.85
C VAL A 46 8.60 -0.26 -5.68
N PHE A 47 7.75 -1.05 -5.03
CA PHE A 47 6.76 -1.90 -5.69
C PHE A 47 5.35 -1.61 -5.17
N PRO A 48 4.70 -0.49 -5.57
CA PRO A 48 3.45 -0.02 -4.97
C PRO A 48 2.27 -0.98 -5.11
N ILE A 49 2.25 -1.81 -6.16
CA ILE A 49 1.20 -2.81 -6.35
C ILE A 49 1.50 -4.07 -5.54
N LEU A 50 2.71 -4.64 -5.70
CA LEU A 50 3.10 -5.88 -5.02
C LEU A 50 3.23 -5.69 -3.51
N GLY A 51 3.86 -4.60 -3.07
CA GLY A 51 4.00 -4.25 -1.66
C GLY A 51 2.65 -4.05 -0.99
N LEU A 52 1.68 -3.42 -1.68
CA LEU A 52 0.31 -3.29 -1.19
C LEU A 52 -0.41 -4.64 -1.12
N LEU A 53 -0.26 -5.52 -2.11
CA LEU A 53 -0.84 -6.87 -2.10
C LEU A 53 -0.31 -7.70 -0.93
N PHE A 54 1.01 -7.74 -0.74
CA PHE A 54 1.62 -8.43 0.41
C PHE A 54 1.17 -7.83 1.73
N TRP A 55 1.08 -6.50 1.81
CA TRP A 55 0.58 -5.82 2.99
C TRP A 55 -0.86 -6.21 3.31
N LEU A 56 -1.76 -6.29 2.32
CA LEU A 56 -3.14 -6.73 2.49
C LEU A 56 -3.22 -8.17 2.99
N LEU A 57 -2.44 -9.09 2.40
CA LEU A 57 -2.41 -10.50 2.81
C LEU A 57 -1.92 -10.68 4.25
N VAL A 58 -0.94 -9.87 4.68
CA VAL A 58 -0.41 -9.90 6.05
C VAL A 58 -1.31 -9.13 7.02
N GLY A 59 -1.91 -8.03 6.58
CA GLY A 59 -2.82 -7.19 7.37
C GLY A 59 -4.12 -7.90 7.70
N LEU A 60 -4.72 -8.61 6.74
CA LEU A 60 -5.93 -9.40 6.95
C LEU A 60 -5.74 -10.53 7.98
N ARG A 61 -4.53 -11.07 8.13
CA ARG A 61 -4.24 -12.10 9.14
C ARG A 61 -4.31 -11.60 10.58
N ARG A 62 -4.21 -10.29 10.82
CA ARG A 62 -4.29 -9.72 12.17
C ARG A 62 -5.73 -9.35 12.59
N SER A 63 -6.68 -9.38 11.67
CA SER A 63 -8.09 -9.06 11.95
C SER A 63 -8.93 -10.29 12.31
N ARG A 64 -8.35 -11.50 12.23
CA ARG A 64 -8.93 -12.75 12.73
C ARG A 64 -8.18 -13.16 13.98
#